data_AF-A0A952VXK5-F1
#
_entry.id   AF-A0A952VXK5-F1
#
_cell.length_a   1.000
_cell.length_b   1.000
_cell.length_c   1.000
_cell.angle_alpha   90.00
_cell.angle_beta   90.00
_cell.angle_gamma   90.00
#
_symmetry.space_group_name_H-M   'P 1'
#
loop_
_entity.id
_entity.type
_entity.pdbx_description
1 polymer ?
#
loop_
_entity_poly.entity_id
_entity_poly.type
_entity_poly.pdbx_seq_one_letter_code
_entity_poly.pdbx_strand_id
1 'polypeptide(L)' 'GQDVELRAQWEVSSNLDFDVGYAHWFKGSYFDSPAILPQMPAGGNKDSDYFFAAMRVRL' A
#
# COMPACT_ATOMS: atom_id res chain seq x y z
N GLY A 1 0.58 -3.99 12.68
CA GLY A 1 -0.34 -3.15 11.92
C GLY A 1 -1.40 -3.97 11.25
N GLN A 2 -2.42 -3.31 10.73
CA GLN A 2 -3.46 -3.86 9.86
C GLN A 2 -3.43 -3.06 8.56
N ASP A 3 -3.87 -3.63 7.46
CA ASP A 3 -3.98 -2.91 6.20
C ASP A 3 -5.36 -3.16 5.57
N VAL A 4 -5.82 -2.15 4.85
CA VAL A 4 -7.02 -2.20 4.03
C VAL A 4 -6.62 -1.83 2.61
N GLU A 5 -6.87 -2.73 1.67
CA GLU A 5 -6.61 -2.52 0.26
C GLU A 5 -7.92 -2.47 -0.52
N LEU A 6 -8.03 -1.46 -1.37
CA LEU A 6 -9.04 -1.36 -2.42
C LEU A 6 -8.35 -1.51 -3.77
N ARG A 7 -8.76 -2.53 -4.53
CA ARG A 7 -8.15 -2.85 -5.82
C ARG A 7 -9.22 -3.01 -6.90
N ALA A 8 -8.96 -2.46 -8.07
CA ALA A 8 -9.77 -2.62 -9.26
C ALA A 8 -8.91 -3.19 -10.40
N GLN A 9 -9.38 -4.30 -10.97
CA GLN A 9 -8.70 -4.98 -12.06
C GLN A 9 -9.63 -5.05 -13.27
N TRP A 10 -9.09 -4.77 -14.45
CA TRP A 10 -9.86 -4.76 -15.68
C TRP A 10 -9.07 -5.35 -16.84
N GLU A 11 -9.60 -6.41 -17.44
CA GLU A 11 -9.16 -6.92 -18.74
C GLU A 11 -9.89 -6.14 -19.85
N VAL A 12 -9.14 -5.35 -20.63
CA VAL A 12 -9.69 -4.55 -21.73
C VAL A 12 -9.74 -5.37 -23.01
N SER A 13 -8.75 -6.23 -23.22
CA SER A 13 -8.69 -7.21 -24.31
C SER A 13 -7.78 -8.38 -23.90
N SER A 14 -7.75 -9.44 -24.70
CA SER A 14 -6.93 -10.64 -24.42
C SER A 14 -5.42 -10.38 -24.28
N ASN A 15 -4.96 -9.22 -24.71
CA ASN A 15 -3.56 -8.78 -24.68
C ASN A 15 -3.31 -7.54 -23.80
N LEU A 16 -4.33 -7.00 -23.12
CA LEU A 16 -4.22 -5.77 -22.32
C LEU A 16 -5.00 -5.88 -21.01
N ASP A 17 -4.29 -5.79 -19.89
CA ASP A 17 -4.88 -5.73 -18.55
C ASP A 17 -4.41 -4.49 -17.76
N PHE A 18 -5.33 -3.94 -16.96
CA PHE A 18 -5.10 -2.83 -16.04
C PHE A 18 -5.35 -3.29 -14.61
N ASP A 19 -4.55 -2.75 -13.69
CA ASP A 19 -4.62 -3.05 -12.27
C ASP A 19 -4.28 -1.79 -11.48
N VAL A 20 -5.26 -1.27 -10.75
CA VAL A 20 -5.09 -0.07 -9.92
C VAL A 20 -5.50 -0.40 -8.50
N GLY A 21 -4.78 0.16 -7.54
CA GLY A 21 -5.09 -0.08 -6.15
C GLY A 21 -4.61 1.02 -5.22
N TYR A 22 -5.25 1.04 -4.06
CA TYR A 22 -4.96 1.91 -2.95
C TYR A 22 -4.92 1.06 -1.68
N ALA A 23 -3.86 1.19 -0.89
CA ALA A 23 -3.73 0.52 0.38
C ALA A 23 -3.48 1.54 1.49
N HIS A 24 -4.24 1.42 2.57
CA HIS A 24 -4.01 2.17 3.81
C HIS A 24 -3.47 1.21 4.87
N TRP A 25 -2.25 1.48 5.33
CA TRP A 25 -1.59 0.69 6.36
C TRP A 25 -1.69 1.37 7.72
N PHE A 26 -2.49 0.76 8.59
CA PHE A 26 -2.56 1.08 10.01
C PHE A 26 -1.35 0.49 10.72
N LYS A 27 -0.38 1.31 11.13
CA LYS A 27 0.84 0.81 11.79
C LYS A 27 0.53 0.13 13.14
N GLY A 28 -0.49 0.65 13.84
CA GLY A 28 -0.92 0.18 15.15
C GLY A 28 0.09 0.47 16.27
N SER A 29 -0.10 -0.15 17.44
CA SER A 29 0.67 0.18 18.64
C SER A 29 2.09 -0.40 18.69
N TYR A 30 2.52 -1.14 17.67
CA TYR A 30 3.86 -1.72 17.62
C TYR A 30 4.95 -0.63 17.71
N PHE A 31 4.73 0.50 17.04
CA PHE A 31 5.66 1.62 17.04
C PHE A 31 5.49 2.58 18.23
N ASP A 32 4.51 2.35 19.11
CA ASP A 32 4.33 3.09 20.36
C ASP A 32 5.28 2.63 21.47
N SER A 33 6.05 1.56 21.22
CA SER A 33 7.03 1.05 22.17
C SER A 33 8.13 2.10 22.44
N PRO A 34 8.43 2.43 23.71
CA PRO A 34 9.50 3.35 24.08
C PRO A 34 10.88 2.95 23.56
N ALA A 35 11.09 1.65 23.29
CA ALA A 35 12.33 1.14 22.73
C ALA A 35 12.47 1.39 21.20
N ILE A 36 11.34 1.56 20.51
CA ILE A 36 11.27 1.68 19.04
C ILE A 36 11.14 3.15 18.62
N LEU A 37 10.45 3.97 19.42
CA LEU A 37 10.29 5.42 19.20
C LEU A 37 11.60 6.17 18.85
N PRO A 38 12.74 5.93 19.53
CA PRO A 38 14.00 6.63 19.23
C PRO A 38 14.62 6.27 17.88
N GLN A 39 14.22 5.15 17.30
CA GLN A 39 14.75 4.63 16.03
C GLN A 39 13.81 4.91 14.85
N MET A 40 12.71 5.62 15.07
CA MET A 40 11.75 5.89 14.01
C MET A 40 12.33 6.80 12.92
N PRO A 41 12.15 6.46 11.64
CA PRO A 41 12.47 7.35 10.54
C PRO A 41 11.70 8.68 10.64
N ALA A 42 12.25 9.72 10.01
CA ALA A 42 11.55 11.00 9.83
C ALA A 42 10.20 10.74 9.14
N GLY A 43 9.10 11.08 9.82
CA GLY A 43 7.74 10.68 9.43
C GLY A 43 6.95 10.03 10.58
N GLY A 44 7.63 9.54 11.62
CA GLY A 44 7.01 9.14 12.89
C GLY A 44 6.02 7.97 12.80
N ASN A 45 5.28 7.73 13.90
CA ASN A 45 4.26 6.69 13.99
C ASN A 45 2.94 7.14 13.34
N LYS A 46 3.00 7.40 12.03
CA LYS A 46 1.83 7.72 11.23
C LYS A 46 1.51 6.58 10.28
N ASP A 47 0.22 6.36 10.07
CA ASP A 47 -0.30 5.45 9.06
C ASP A 47 0.20 5.84 7.66
N SER A 48 0.28 4.85 6.79
CA SER A 48 0.92 4.99 5.47
C SER A 48 -0.06 4.65 4.35
N ASP A 49 -0.14 5.54 3.37
CA ASP A 49 -0.97 5.39 2.19
C ASP A 49 -0.11 5.00 0.99
N TYR A 50 -0.55 3.99 0.24
CA TYR A 50 0.09 3.54 -0.98
C TYR A 50 -0.92 3.54 -2.12
N PHE A 51 -0.55 4.13 -3.26
CA PHE A 51 -1.34 4.07 -4.48
C PHE A 51 -0.49 3.43 -5.58
N PHE A 52 -1.10 2.55 -6.37
CA PHE A 52 -0.44 1.97 -7.53
C PHE A 52 -1.38 1.91 -8.73
N ALA A 53 -0.77 1.99 -9.91
CA ALA A 53 -1.41 1.72 -11.17
C ALA A 53 -0.43 0.94 -12.05
N ALA A 54 -0.91 -0.15 -12.63
CA ALA A 54 -0.14 -1.04 -13.48
C ALA A 54 -0.95 -1.38 -14.73
N MET A 55 -0.21 -1.59 -15.82
CA MET A 55 -0.73 -2.04 -17.09
C MET A 55 0.16 -3.18 -17.58
N ARG A 56 -0.45 -4.26 -18.07
CA ARG A 56 0.27 -5.37 -18.68
C ARG A 56 -0.16 -5.50 -20.13
N VAL A 57 0.84 -5.62 -21.00
CA VAL A 57 0.64 -5.87 -22.43
C VAL A 57 1.30 -7.21 -22.76
N ARG A 58 0.58 -8.08 -23.47
CA ARG A 58 1.12 -9.35 -23.99
C ARG A 58 1.30 -9.22 -25.50
N LEU A 59 2.50 -9.55 -25.98
CA LEU A 59 2.89 -9.50 -27.38
C LEU A 59 3.04 -10.92 -27.94
#